data_AF-A0A7J3WZY9-F1
#
_entry.id   AF-A0A7J3WZY9-F1
#
_cell.length_a   1.000
_cell.length_b   1.000
_cell.length_c   1.000
_cell.angle_alpha   90.00
_cell.angle_beta   90.00
_cell.angle_gamma   90.00
#
_symmetry.space_group_name_H-M   'P 1'
#
loop_
_entity.id
_entity.type
_entity.pdbx_description
1 polymer ?
#
loop_
_entity_poly.entity_id
_entity_poly.type
_entity_poly.pdbx_seq_one_letter_code
_entity_poly.pdbx_strand_id
1 'polypeptide(L)'
;MDEESSEVYGYIVSFEPVLKKNIINYRVRVISPGVRSWIIYIREVPRRFKLGVFARIKVVVSRQTGEEKLVAEEVEILENQKPYEFVESIIEEISRGVVNVVSGWRMDRYFSLPVTDEEVLNKLTGGFPFKAMCLFIETGRGLSLASIMSSKEYRVVSRMLELLKMIEEYEEESDRYSREELTNIVHSINPQS
;
A
#
# COMPACT_ATOMS: atom_id res chain seq x y z
N MET A 1 -16.76 -1.34 -25.92
CA MET A 1 -15.74 -0.29 -25.69
C MET A 1 -14.66 -0.99 -24.91
N ASP A 2 -13.50 -1.21 -25.53
CA ASP A 2 -12.39 -1.90 -24.88
C ASP A 2 -11.89 -1.01 -23.75
N GLU A 3 -12.08 -1.45 -22.50
CA GLU A 3 -11.43 -0.83 -21.36
C GLU A 3 -9.93 -1.09 -21.53
N GLU A 4 -9.16 -0.01 -21.70
CA GLU A 4 -7.71 -0.06 -21.91
C GLU A 4 -7.05 -0.50 -20.60
N SER A 5 -6.96 -1.83 -20.40
CA SER A 5 -6.35 -2.41 -19.21
C SER A 5 -4.83 -2.27 -19.29
N SER A 6 -4.23 -1.73 -18.25
CA SER A 6 -2.77 -1.58 -18.14
C SER A 6 -2.26 -2.29 -16.88
N GLU A 7 -0.98 -2.64 -16.87
CA GLU A 7 -0.34 -3.22 -15.68
C GLU A 7 0.58 -2.20 -15.00
N VAL A 8 0.47 -2.13 -13.67
CA VAL A 8 1.32 -1.32 -12.80
C VAL A 8 2.17 -2.25 -11.96
N TYR A 9 3.47 -1.95 -11.89
CA TYR A 9 4.45 -2.67 -11.07
C TYR A 9 5.10 -1.68 -10.10
N GLY A 10 5.04 -1.95 -8.80
CA GLY A 10 5.65 -1.08 -7.81
C GLY A 10 5.44 -1.48 -6.36
N TYR A 11 6.09 -0.73 -5.48
CA TYR A 11 5.94 -0.86 -4.03
C TYR A 11 4.70 -0.14 -3.54
N ILE A 12 3.94 -0.77 -2.65
CA ILE A 12 2.77 -0.18 -2.01
C ILE A 12 3.24 0.72 -0.86
N VAL A 13 3.04 2.04 -0.96
CA VAL A 13 3.66 3.00 -0.02
C VAL A 13 2.64 3.77 0.84
N SER A 14 1.36 3.63 0.52
CA SER A 14 0.23 4.21 1.28
C SER A 14 -1.01 3.32 1.14
N PHE A 15 -1.84 3.33 2.17
CA PHE A 15 -3.12 2.62 2.23
C PHE A 15 -4.12 3.43 3.08
N GLU A 16 -5.21 3.86 2.45
CA GLU A 16 -6.24 4.70 3.07
C GLU A 16 -7.64 4.17 2.73
N PRO A 17 -8.49 3.82 3.72
CA PRO A 17 -9.87 3.45 3.45
C PRO A 17 -10.68 4.69 3.04
N VAL A 18 -11.49 4.53 2.00
CA VAL A 18 -12.35 5.56 1.43
C VAL A 18 -13.77 5.02 1.37
N LEU A 19 -14.65 5.58 2.19
CA LEU A 19 -16.07 5.24 2.17
C LEU A 19 -16.78 6.03 1.07
N LYS A 20 -17.43 5.34 0.14
CA LYS A 20 -18.23 5.98 -0.91
C LYS A 20 -19.52 5.21 -1.15
N LYS A 21 -20.67 5.88 -0.98
CA LYS A 21 -22.00 5.28 -1.13
C LYS A 21 -22.15 3.95 -0.34
N ASN A 22 -21.68 3.94 0.90
CA ASN A 22 -21.64 2.77 1.79
C ASN A 22 -20.79 1.58 1.31
N ILE A 23 -19.94 1.77 0.29
CA ILE A 23 -18.96 0.79 -0.16
C ILE A 23 -17.58 1.29 0.27
N ILE A 24 -16.85 0.46 1.00
CA ILE A 24 -15.45 0.73 1.34
C ILE A 24 -14.61 0.40 0.11
N ASN A 25 -13.82 1.37 -0.35
CA ASN A 25 -12.73 1.16 -1.28
C ASN A 25 -11.44 1.56 -0.58
N TYR A 26 -10.31 1.07 -1.02
CA TYR A 26 -9.02 1.45 -0.46
C TYR A 26 -8.23 2.22 -1.50
N ARG A 27 -7.84 3.44 -1.15
CA ARG A 27 -6.92 4.25 -1.93
C ARG A 27 -5.51 3.80 -1.59
N VAL A 28 -4.82 3.26 -2.59
CA VAL A 28 -3.46 2.74 -2.47
C VAL A 28 -2.54 3.58 -3.32
N ARG A 29 -1.38 3.95 -2.77
CA ARG A 29 -0.33 4.58 -3.56
C ARG A 29 0.76 3.58 -3.87
N VAL A 30 1.16 3.54 -5.14
CA VAL A 30 2.15 2.61 -5.64
C VAL A 30 3.28 3.38 -6.31
N ILE A 31 4.52 3.09 -5.94
CA ILE A 31 5.71 3.71 -6.51
C ILE A 31 6.56 2.65 -7.21
N SER A 32 6.80 2.85 -8.51
CA SER A 32 7.72 1.99 -9.27
C SER A 32 9.18 2.26 -8.90
N PRO A 33 10.10 1.30 -9.16
CA PRO A 33 11.54 1.52 -9.05
C PRO A 33 12.07 2.64 -9.97
N GLY A 34 11.30 3.02 -11.00
CA GLY A 34 11.57 4.16 -11.89
C GLY A 34 11.02 5.51 -11.38
N VAL A 35 10.55 5.58 -10.13
CA VAL A 35 10.03 6.77 -9.46
C VAL A 35 8.74 7.34 -10.08
N ARG A 36 7.99 6.53 -10.84
CA ARG A 36 6.60 6.85 -11.18
C ARG A 36 5.69 6.44 -10.03
N SER A 37 4.72 7.30 -9.71
CA SER A 37 3.73 7.10 -8.65
C SER A 37 2.33 7.02 -9.25
N TRP A 38 1.50 6.11 -8.73
CA TRP A 38 0.09 5.99 -9.07
C TRP A 38 -0.77 5.96 -7.83
N ILE A 39 -1.98 6.52 -7.94
CA ILE A 39 -3.06 6.34 -6.98
C ILE A 39 -4.06 5.36 -7.59
N ILE A 40 -4.23 4.21 -6.93
CA ILE A 40 -5.06 3.11 -7.40
C ILE A 40 -6.10 2.80 -6.34
N TYR A 41 -7.35 2.60 -6.76
CA TYR A 41 -8.43 2.18 -5.87
C TYR A 41 -8.61 0.67 -5.97
N ILE A 42 -8.52 -0.02 -4.83
CA ILE A 42 -8.75 -1.47 -4.72
C ILE A 42 -10.03 -1.70 -3.90
N ARG A 43 -10.79 -2.74 -4.24
CA ARG A 43 -12.02 -3.11 -3.51
C ARG A 43 -11.76 -4.16 -2.44
N GLU A 44 -10.85 -5.06 -2.75
CA GLU A 44 -10.44 -6.17 -1.89
C GLU A 44 -8.95 -6.04 -1.62
N VAL A 45 -8.56 -6.33 -0.37
CA VAL A 45 -7.17 -6.34 0.03
C VAL A 45 -6.65 -7.76 -0.23
N PRO A 46 -5.61 -7.93 -1.08
CA PRO A 46 -5.12 -9.26 -1.39
C PRO A 46 -4.42 -9.89 -0.18
N ARG A 47 -4.34 -11.21 -0.21
CA ARG A 47 -3.51 -11.98 0.74
C ARG A 47 -2.11 -11.37 0.86
N ARG A 48 -1.62 -11.31 2.09
CA ARG A 48 -0.25 -10.87 2.42
C ARG A 48 0.02 -9.41 2.08
N PHE A 49 -1.02 -8.61 1.82
CA PHE A 49 -0.90 -7.17 1.67
C PHE A 49 -0.26 -6.53 2.89
N LYS A 50 0.78 -5.72 2.66
CA LYS A 50 1.40 -4.85 3.66
C LYS A 50 1.92 -3.60 2.96
N LEU A 51 2.22 -2.55 3.72
CA LEU A 51 3.01 -1.47 3.16
C LEU A 51 4.45 -1.93 2.91
N GLY A 52 5.05 -1.42 1.85
CA GLY A 52 6.42 -1.69 1.43
C GLY A 52 6.63 -2.96 0.62
N VAL A 53 5.59 -3.75 0.34
CA VAL A 53 5.66 -4.92 -0.53
C VAL A 53 5.53 -4.51 -2.00
N PHE A 54 6.10 -5.32 -2.90
CA PHE A 54 6.00 -5.12 -4.33
C PHE A 54 4.77 -5.85 -4.89
N ALA A 55 4.06 -5.23 -5.83
CA ALA A 55 2.86 -5.81 -6.43
C ALA A 55 2.81 -5.61 -7.96
N ARG A 56 2.18 -6.57 -8.65
CA ARG A 56 1.60 -6.39 -9.98
C ARG A 56 0.13 -6.03 -9.81
N ILE A 57 -0.31 -4.96 -10.45
CA ILE A 57 -1.70 -4.51 -10.38
C ILE A 57 -2.23 -4.31 -11.79
N LYS A 58 -3.26 -5.06 -12.15
CA LYS A 58 -4.01 -4.84 -13.38
C LYS A 58 -5.03 -3.73 -13.12
N VAL A 59 -4.93 -2.63 -13.86
CA VAL A 59 -5.77 -1.44 -13.67
C VAL A 59 -6.60 -1.14 -14.90
N VAL A 60 -7.81 -0.63 -14.65
CA VAL A 60 -8.67 -0.02 -15.66
C VAL A 60 -8.93 1.44 -15.31
N VAL A 61 -9.12 2.27 -16.33
CA VAL A 61 -9.47 3.69 -16.16
C VAL A 61 -10.97 3.81 -16.01
N SER A 62 -11.43 4.15 -14.80
CA SER A 62 -12.83 4.46 -14.53
C SER A 62 -13.10 5.95 -14.67
N ARG A 63 -14.08 6.31 -15.51
CA ARG A 63 -14.56 7.70 -15.72
C ARG A 63 -15.91 7.98 -15.06
N GLN A 64 -16.42 7.06 -14.26
CA GLN A 64 -17.79 7.11 -13.73
C GLN A 64 -18.09 8.32 -12.82
N THR A 65 -17.05 9.03 -12.36
CA THR A 65 -17.16 10.10 -11.36
C THR A 65 -16.71 11.47 -11.86
N GLY A 66 -16.56 11.64 -13.18
CA GLY A 66 -16.09 12.89 -13.81
C GLY A 66 -14.57 13.05 -13.78
N GLU A 67 -13.89 12.56 -12.74
CA GLU A 67 -12.43 12.39 -12.70
C GLU A 67 -12.02 10.98 -13.13
N GLU A 68 -10.93 10.88 -13.90
CA GLU A 68 -10.32 9.60 -14.26
C GLU A 68 -9.66 8.97 -13.02
N LYS A 69 -10.03 7.73 -12.71
CA LYS A 69 -9.49 6.96 -11.58
C LYS A 69 -8.98 5.62 -12.05
N LEU A 70 -7.80 5.22 -11.56
CA LEU A 70 -7.30 3.86 -11.74
C LEU A 70 -7.96 2.95 -10.71
N VAL A 71 -8.68 1.95 -11.20
CA VAL A 71 -9.31 0.93 -10.36
C VAL A 71 -8.61 -0.39 -10.64
N ALA A 72 -8.22 -1.10 -9.58
CA ALA A 72 -7.63 -2.42 -9.73
C ALA A 72 -8.71 -3.44 -10.07
N GLU A 73 -8.46 -4.23 -11.11
CA GLU A 73 -9.17 -5.48 -11.39
C GLU A 73 -8.54 -6.64 -10.62
N GLU A 74 -7.21 -6.63 -10.52
CA GLU A 74 -6.44 -7.69 -9.88
C GLU A 74 -5.22 -7.07 -9.19
N VAL A 75 -4.90 -7.59 -7.99
CA VAL A 75 -3.70 -7.22 -7.24
C VAL A 75 -2.97 -8.50 -6.85
N GLU A 76 -1.74 -8.67 -7.32
CA GLU A 76 -0.87 -9.79 -6.97
C GLU A 76 0.35 -9.26 -6.20
N ILE A 77 0.54 -9.73 -4.96
CA ILE A 77 1.74 -9.43 -4.17
C ILE A 77 2.88 -10.34 -4.64
N LEU A 78 3.98 -9.74 -5.09
CA LEU A 78 5.13 -10.44 -5.64
C LEU A 78 6.18 -10.70 -4.56
N GLU A 79 6.19 -11.91 -4.01
CA GLU A 79 7.04 -12.29 -2.87
C GLU A 79 8.52 -12.51 -3.21
N ASN A 80 8.83 -12.65 -4.50
CA ASN A 80 10.20 -12.74 -4.98
C ASN A 80 10.96 -11.40 -4.87
N GLN A 81 10.27 -10.30 -4.56
CA GLN A 81 10.88 -9.00 -4.31
C GLN A 81 11.04 -8.73 -2.82
N LYS A 82 12.21 -8.20 -2.43
CA LYS A 82 12.47 -7.83 -1.04
C LYS A 82 11.52 -6.69 -0.62
N PRO A 83 10.78 -6.83 0.49
CA PRO A 83 9.96 -5.75 1.00
C PRO A 83 10.81 -4.65 1.64
N TYR A 84 10.29 -3.43 1.61
CA TYR A 84 10.82 -2.30 2.38
C TYR A 84 10.03 -2.09 3.65
N GLU A 85 10.71 -1.73 4.73
CA GLU A 85 10.07 -1.45 6.01
C GLU A 85 10.06 0.04 6.30
N PHE A 86 9.00 0.48 6.98
CA PHE A 86 8.98 1.80 7.58
C PHE A 86 9.94 1.83 8.76
N VAL A 87 10.77 2.85 8.82
CA VAL A 87 11.74 3.05 9.88
C VAL A 87 11.47 4.38 10.58
N GLU A 88 11.73 4.41 11.89
CA GLU A 88 11.68 5.66 12.64
C GLU A 88 12.81 6.58 12.16
N SER A 89 12.46 7.81 11.85
CA SER A 89 13.35 8.84 11.35
C SER A 89 13.06 10.17 12.03
N ILE A 90 14.10 10.99 12.15
CA ILE A 90 14.00 12.39 12.58
C ILE A 90 14.23 13.23 11.34
N ILE A 91 13.23 14.00 10.93
CA ILE A 91 13.41 15.01 9.88
C ILE A 91 13.85 16.31 10.53
N GLU A 92 14.98 16.85 10.11
CA GLU A 92 15.59 18.04 10.71
C GLU A 92 15.32 19.30 9.90
N GLU A 93 15.23 19.19 8.58
CA GLU A 93 15.04 20.35 7.73
C GLU A 93 14.46 19.99 6.35
N ILE A 94 13.92 21.02 5.71
CA ILE A 94 13.54 21.00 4.31
C ILE A 94 14.11 22.23 3.65
N SER A 95 15.12 22.04 2.81
CA SER A 95 15.61 23.11 1.95
C SER A 95 14.69 23.21 0.74
N ARG A 96 13.90 24.30 0.67
CA ARG A 96 13.02 24.59 -0.47
C ARG A 96 13.80 25.38 -1.52
N GLY A 97 13.83 24.87 -2.75
CA GLY A 97 14.56 25.46 -3.87
C GLY A 97 14.03 24.94 -5.20
N VAL A 98 14.88 24.90 -6.24
CA VAL A 98 14.52 24.28 -7.54
C VAL A 98 14.16 22.79 -7.37
N VAL A 99 14.82 22.12 -6.43
CA VAL A 99 14.48 20.79 -5.95
C VAL A 99 14.36 20.87 -4.43
N ASN A 100 13.27 20.36 -3.87
CA ASN A 100 13.14 20.26 -2.42
C ASN A 100 14.06 19.16 -1.91
N VAL A 101 14.85 19.46 -0.88
CA VAL A 101 15.73 18.48 -0.22
C VAL A 101 15.23 18.28 1.20
N VAL A 102 15.02 17.02 1.57
CA VAL A 102 14.62 16.61 2.92
C VAL A 102 15.82 15.96 3.58
N SER A 103 16.21 16.48 4.73
CA SER A 103 17.37 15.98 5.48
C SER A 103 17.01 15.57 6.89
N GLY A 104 17.79 14.65 7.44
CA GLY A 104 17.66 14.23 8.82
C GLY A 104 18.35 12.91 9.11
N TRP A 105 17.84 12.18 10.10
CA TRP A 105 18.44 10.97 10.61
C TRP A 105 17.54 9.76 10.43
N ARG A 106 18.14 8.67 9.96
CA ARG A 106 17.54 7.34 9.91
C ARG A 106 18.44 6.41 10.69
N MET A 107 17.97 5.97 11.86
CA MET A 107 18.81 5.27 12.84
C MET A 107 20.04 6.13 13.20
N ASP A 108 21.25 5.64 12.93
CA ASP A 108 22.54 6.29 13.17
C ASP A 108 23.14 6.96 11.92
N ARG A 109 22.38 7.05 10.82
CA ARG A 109 22.86 7.60 9.55
C ARG A 109 22.12 8.87 9.17
N TYR A 110 22.90 9.90 8.84
CA TYR A 110 22.37 11.12 8.22
C TYR A 110 21.98 10.84 6.77
N PHE A 111 20.86 11.43 6.34
CA PHE A 111 20.44 11.44 4.95
C PHE A 111 20.11 12.87 4.52
N SER A 112 20.29 13.13 3.23
CA SER A 112 19.83 14.34 2.56
C SER A 112 19.41 13.94 1.16
N LEU A 113 18.11 13.94 0.90
CA LEU A 113 17.52 13.35 -0.30
C LEU A 113 16.67 14.37 -1.06
N PRO A 114 16.78 14.44 -2.39
CA PRO A 114 15.85 15.21 -3.19
C PRO A 114 14.46 14.55 -3.16
N VAL A 115 13.43 15.35 -2.91
CA VAL A 115 12.03 14.91 -2.88
C VAL A 115 11.23 15.77 -3.84
N THR A 116 10.77 15.16 -4.93
CA THR A 116 9.88 15.80 -5.93
C THR A 116 8.43 15.41 -5.73
N ASP A 117 8.17 14.56 -4.74
CA ASP A 117 6.87 13.95 -4.52
C ASP A 117 6.02 14.84 -3.60
N GLU A 118 5.07 15.56 -4.18
CA GLU A 118 4.21 16.51 -3.46
C GLU A 118 3.39 15.84 -2.33
N GLU A 119 2.99 14.57 -2.47
CA GLU A 119 2.29 13.85 -1.41
C GLU A 119 3.18 13.63 -0.17
N VAL A 120 4.50 13.46 -0.38
CA VAL A 120 5.46 13.41 0.74
C VAL A 120 5.68 14.82 1.30
N LEU A 121 5.87 15.82 0.45
CA LEU A 121 6.11 17.21 0.84
C LEU A 121 4.92 17.83 1.61
N ASN A 122 3.69 17.46 1.27
CA ASN A 122 2.49 17.97 1.95
C ASN A 122 2.33 17.42 3.38
N LYS A 123 2.86 16.22 3.65
CA LYS A 123 2.89 15.64 5.00
C LYS A 123 4.01 16.22 5.86
N LEU A 124 4.97 16.89 5.22
CA LEU A 124 6.10 17.56 5.83
C LEU A 124 5.73 19.01 6.23
N THR A 125 4.65 19.14 6.97
CA THR A 125 4.11 20.43 7.44
C THR A 125 4.24 20.52 8.96
N GLY A 126 4.97 21.53 9.46
CA GLY A 126 5.20 21.71 10.88
C GLY A 126 6.56 22.31 11.23
N GLY A 127 6.87 22.35 12.53
CA GLY A 127 8.19 22.73 13.03
C GLY A 127 9.15 21.53 13.04
N PHE A 128 10.43 21.82 12.81
CA PHE A 128 11.50 20.83 12.85
C PHE A 128 12.35 20.99 14.14
N PRO A 129 12.96 19.91 14.65
CA PRO A 129 12.91 18.54 14.15
C PRO A 129 11.58 17.85 14.42
N PHE A 130 11.18 16.92 13.56
CA PHE A 130 9.99 16.09 13.80
C PHE A 130 10.26 14.61 13.57
N LYS A 131 9.66 13.77 14.42
CA LYS A 131 9.76 12.31 14.32
C LYS A 131 8.68 11.73 13.42
N ALA A 132 9.07 10.84 12.51
CA ALA A 132 8.19 10.21 11.55
C ALA A 132 8.53 8.74 11.33
N MET A 133 7.57 8.00 10.81
CA MET A 133 7.82 6.73 10.15
C MET A 133 8.00 7.00 8.66
N CYS A 134 9.20 6.70 8.16
CA CYS A 134 9.59 6.93 6.78
C CYS A 134 9.80 5.60 6.06
N LEU A 135 9.31 5.50 4.83
CA LEU A 135 9.62 4.41 3.93
C LEU A 135 10.67 4.88 2.93
N PHE A 136 11.83 4.24 2.96
CA PHE A 136 12.90 4.48 2.00
C PHE A 136 13.00 3.30 1.05
N ILE A 137 13.00 3.56 -0.24
CA ILE A 137 13.15 2.54 -1.28
C ILE A 137 14.41 2.79 -2.09
N GLU A 138 15.12 1.75 -2.47
CA GLU A 138 16.20 1.85 -3.45
C GLU A 138 15.59 1.87 -4.85
N THR A 139 15.96 2.88 -5.61
CA THR A 139 15.53 3.10 -7.00
C THR A 139 16.74 3.06 -7.91
N GLY A 140 16.53 3.03 -9.22
CA GLY A 140 17.64 3.15 -10.19
C GLY A 140 18.46 4.44 -10.05
N ARG A 141 17.98 5.42 -9.27
CA ARG A 141 18.65 6.71 -8.99
C ARG A 141 19.24 6.79 -7.58
N GLY A 142 19.23 5.68 -6.83
CA GLY A 142 19.64 5.63 -5.43
C GLY A 142 18.46 5.60 -4.46
N LEU A 143 18.74 5.93 -3.20
CA LEU A 143 17.74 5.92 -2.13
C LEU A 143 16.71 7.04 -2.32
N SER A 144 15.43 6.72 -2.18
CA SER A 144 14.33 7.68 -2.28
C SER A 144 13.43 7.61 -1.04
N LEU A 145 13.00 8.78 -0.54
CA LEU A 145 11.97 8.87 0.48
C LEU A 145 10.58 8.73 -0.19
N ALA A 146 10.03 7.52 -0.14
CA ALA A 146 8.81 7.14 -0.86
C ALA A 146 7.51 7.47 -0.10
N SER A 147 7.57 7.44 1.23
CA SER A 147 6.41 7.74 2.07
C SER A 147 6.86 8.23 3.43
N ILE A 148 5.99 9.03 4.03
CA ILE A 148 6.14 9.55 5.37
C ILE A 148 4.79 9.58 6.06
N MET A 149 4.80 9.31 7.35
CA MET A 149 3.63 9.44 8.22
C MET A 149 4.08 9.64 9.66
N SER A 150 3.26 10.26 10.48
CA SER A 150 3.50 10.33 11.91
C SER A 150 3.48 8.93 12.55
N SER A 151 4.14 8.76 13.69
CA SER A 151 4.09 7.49 14.45
C SER A 151 2.66 7.14 14.90
N LYS A 152 1.75 8.11 15.00
CA LYS A 152 0.34 7.87 15.29
C LYS A 152 -0.37 7.27 14.07
N GLU A 153 -0.21 7.90 12.90
CA GLU A 153 -0.79 7.40 11.65
C GLU A 153 -0.29 6.00 11.31
N TYR A 154 1.03 5.76 11.41
CA TYR A 154 1.60 4.43 11.17
C TYR A 154 0.98 3.36 12.06
N ARG A 155 0.84 3.62 13.36
CA ARG A 155 0.21 2.67 14.29
C ARG A 155 -1.25 2.37 13.94
N VAL A 156 -2.00 3.38 13.49
CA VAL A 156 -3.40 3.19 13.08
C VAL A 156 -3.46 2.33 11.82
N VAL A 157 -2.65 2.65 10.81
CA VAL A 157 -2.61 1.90 9.54
C VAL A 157 -2.15 0.46 9.76
N SER A 158 -1.06 0.24 10.52
CA SER A 158 -0.57 -1.11 10.81
C SER A 158 -1.62 -1.97 11.51
N ARG A 159 -2.31 -1.44 12.53
CA ARG A 159 -3.39 -2.16 13.23
C ARG A 159 -4.56 -2.48 12.31
N MET A 160 -4.93 -1.54 11.44
CA MET A 160 -6.00 -1.77 10.46
C MET A 160 -5.63 -2.90 9.49
N LEU A 161 -4.40 -2.92 8.99
CA LEU A 161 -3.92 -4.00 8.12
C LEU A 161 -3.86 -5.35 8.84
N GLU A 162 -3.48 -5.38 10.12
CA GLU A 162 -3.54 -6.59 10.96
C GLU A 162 -4.97 -7.09 11.12
N LEU A 163 -5.93 -6.21 11.40
CA LEU A 163 -7.35 -6.59 11.52
C LEU A 163 -7.92 -7.13 10.20
N LEU A 164 -7.59 -6.50 9.07
CA LEU A 164 -8.01 -6.97 7.75
C LEU A 164 -7.46 -8.37 7.46
N LYS A 165 -6.20 -8.62 7.81
CA LYS A 165 -5.58 -9.94 7.69
C LYS A 165 -6.28 -10.99 8.55
N MET A 166 -6.66 -10.64 9.78
CA MET A 166 -7.40 -11.55 10.67
C MET A 166 -8.79 -11.88 10.15
N ILE A 167 -9.49 -10.90 9.56
CA ILE A 167 -10.81 -11.12 8.94
C ILE A 167 -10.68 -12.11 7.78
N GLU A 168 -9.69 -11.91 6.91
CA GLU A 168 -9.41 -12.81 5.79
C GLU A 168 -9.10 -14.24 6.26
N GLU A 169 -8.22 -14.40 7.26
CA GLU A 169 -7.88 -15.70 7.82
C GLU A 169 -9.11 -16.42 8.42
N TYR A 170 -10.01 -15.67 9.06
CA TYR A 170 -11.25 -16.20 9.60
C TYR A 170 -12.25 -16.62 8.51
N GLU A 171 -12.40 -15.83 7.45
CA GLU A 171 -13.26 -16.17 6.31
C GLU A 171 -12.77 -17.46 5.63
N GLU A 172 -11.45 -17.60 5.43
CA GLU A 172 -10.86 -18.81 4.86
C GLU A 172 -11.11 -20.06 5.73
N GLU A 173 -10.97 -19.91 7.05
CA GLU A 173 -11.20 -21.00 7.99
C GLU A 173 -12.69 -21.39 8.02
N SER A 174 -13.60 -20.42 8.01
CA SER A 174 -15.04 -20.63 7.93
C SER A 174 -15.45 -21.36 6.65
N ASP A 175 -14.89 -20.96 5.51
CA ASP A 175 -15.13 -21.61 4.22
C ASP A 175 -14.64 -23.05 4.20
N ARG A 176 -13.49 -23.32 4.82
CA ARG A 176 -12.95 -24.68 4.97
C ARG A 176 -13.89 -25.55 5.81
N TYR A 177 -14.31 -25.09 6.98
CA TYR A 177 -15.24 -25.84 7.84
C TYR A 177 -16.56 -26.14 7.12
N SER A 178 -17.11 -25.14 6.42
CA SER A 178 -18.36 -25.30 5.68
C SER A 178 -18.25 -26.38 4.58
N ARG A 179 -17.11 -26.44 3.88
CA ARG A 179 -16.85 -27.47 2.86
C ARG A 179 -16.67 -28.86 3.47
N GLU A 180 -15.99 -28.97 4.60
CA GLU A 180 -15.81 -30.24 5.31
C GLU A 180 -17.15 -30.79 5.80
N GLU A 181 -18.00 -29.95 6.41
CA GLU A 181 -19.36 -30.36 6.81
C GLU A 181 -20.21 -30.80 5.63
N LEU A 182 -20.22 -30.04 4.53
CA LEU A 182 -20.94 -30.44 3.31
C LEU A 182 -20.44 -31.78 2.77
N THR A 183 -19.13 -32.01 2.78
CA THR A 183 -18.52 -33.28 2.34
C THR A 183 -18.95 -34.44 3.24
N ASN A 184 -18.94 -34.24 4.56
CA ASN A 184 -19.38 -35.22 5.54
C ASN A 184 -20.88 -35.55 5.39
N ILE A 185 -21.72 -34.54 5.15
CA ILE A 185 -23.15 -34.74 4.87
C ILE A 185 -23.33 -35.56 3.60
N VAL A 186 -22.64 -35.23 2.51
CA VAL A 186 -22.71 -35.99 1.24
C VAL A 186 -22.28 -37.44 1.45
N HIS A 187 -21.20 -37.69 2.19
CA HIS A 187 -20.74 -39.05 2.52
C HIS A 187 -21.75 -39.81 3.40
N SER A 188 -22.43 -39.13 4.32
CA SER A 188 -23.45 -39.75 5.18
C SER A 188 -24.74 -40.12 4.41
N ILE A 189 -25.06 -39.39 3.34
CA ILE A 189 -26.24 -39.63 2.49
C ILE A 189 -25.93 -40.65 1.39
N ASN A 190 -24.68 -40.78 0.96
CA ASN A 190 -24.28 -41.67 -0.14
C ASN A 190 -23.05 -42.53 0.24
N PRO A 191 -23.20 -43.56 1.10
CA PRO A 191 -22.09 -44.31 1.67
C PRO A 191 -21.34 -45.27 0.71
N GLN A 192 -21.65 -45.27 -0.60
CA GLN A 192 -21.07 -46.20 -1.59
C GLN A 192 -20.49 -45.55 -2.87
N SER A 193 -20.12 -44.27 -2.84
CA SER A 193 -19.31 -43.65 -3.91
C SER A 193 -17.90 -43.37 -3.44
#